data_AF-A6QTT8-F1
#
_entry.id   AF-A6QTT8-F1
#
_cell.length_a   1.000
_cell.length_b   1.000
_cell.length_c   1.000
_cell.angle_alpha   90.00
_cell.angle_beta   90.00
_cell.angle_gamma   90.00
#
_symmetry.space_group_name_H-M   'P 1'
#
loop_
_entity.id
_entity.type
_entity.pdbx_description
1 polymer ?
#
loop_
_entity_poly.entity_id
_entity_poly.type
_entity_poly.pdbx_seq_one_letter_code
_entity_poly.pdbx_strand_id
1 'polypeptide(L)'
;MTSKFDQALARIDDAHRQDPNLVTVNGAAVPYELYYANKMTQHLEKRDPSASEILRLAVRAQHLRRWEVPRSTYPMTRPGYFAWRTALKNRQADIAKKICLDCGYDADEAGRVASLVRKEDMKQDVECQALEDVACLVFLDDQFEKFEREHDEEKIVD
;
A
#
# COMPACT_ATOMS: atom_id res chain seq x y z
N MET A 1 12.54 -22.20 12.20
CA MET A 1 13.07 -21.18 11.27
C MET A 1 11.87 -20.41 10.72
N THR A 2 11.91 -19.08 10.75
CA THR A 2 10.85 -18.21 10.21
C THR A 2 10.88 -18.25 8.69
N SER A 3 9.73 -18.38 8.01
CA SER A 3 9.68 -18.48 6.54
C SER A 3 10.19 -17.19 5.85
N LYS A 4 10.56 -17.25 4.56
CA LYS A 4 10.92 -16.03 3.79
C LYS A 4 9.78 -15.01 3.78
N PHE A 5 8.54 -15.50 3.75
CA PHE A 5 7.33 -14.70 3.83
C PHE A 5 7.19 -13.95 5.14
N ASP A 6 7.25 -14.67 6.26
CA ASP A 6 7.10 -14.06 7.59
C ASP A 6 8.21 -13.01 7.83
N GLN A 7 9.43 -13.27 7.34
CA GLN A 7 10.53 -12.31 7.41
C GLN A 7 10.27 -11.06 6.55
N ALA A 8 9.80 -11.22 5.31
CA ALA A 8 9.49 -10.09 4.44
C ALA A 8 8.33 -9.25 4.99
N LEU A 9 7.28 -9.91 5.49
CA LEU A 9 6.14 -9.25 6.12
C LEU A 9 6.58 -8.43 7.34
N ALA A 10 7.41 -9.00 8.21
CA ALA A 10 7.94 -8.31 9.38
C ALA A 10 8.79 -7.08 9.01
N ARG A 11 9.60 -7.17 7.95
CA ARG A 11 10.41 -6.03 7.48
C ARG A 11 9.59 -4.93 6.81
N ILE A 12 8.52 -5.29 6.10
CA ILE A 12 7.55 -4.31 5.59
C ILE A 12 6.88 -3.58 6.77
N ASP A 13 6.48 -4.32 7.80
CA ASP A 13 5.92 -3.74 9.02
C ASP A 13 6.90 -2.83 9.75
N ASP A 14 8.16 -3.21 9.87
CA ASP A 14 9.20 -2.38 10.48
C ASP A 14 9.40 -1.06 9.74
N ALA A 15 9.21 -1.05 8.42
CA ALA A 15 9.24 0.17 7.62
C ALA A 15 7.99 1.03 7.85
N HIS A 16 6.79 0.43 7.93
CA HIS A 16 5.57 1.18 8.26
C HIS A 16 5.56 1.72 9.70
N ARG A 17 6.18 1.01 10.66
CA ARG A 17 6.33 1.46 12.06
C ARG A 17 7.12 2.76 12.21
N GLN A 18 7.91 3.12 11.20
CA GLN A 18 8.69 4.36 11.19
C GLN A 18 7.85 5.59 10.83
N ASP A 19 6.59 5.42 10.41
CA ASP A 19 5.68 6.54 10.19
C ASP A 19 5.45 7.33 11.50
N PRO A 20 5.84 8.63 11.55
CA PRO A 20 5.67 9.44 12.76
C PRO A 20 4.21 9.85 12.99
N ASN A 21 3.34 9.69 11.99
CA ASN A 21 1.92 10.02 12.12
C ASN A 21 1.22 8.90 12.87
N LEU A 22 0.45 9.24 13.90
CA LEU A 22 -0.22 8.28 14.76
C LEU A 22 -1.74 8.35 14.61
N VAL A 23 -2.38 7.20 14.71
CA VAL A 23 -3.84 7.05 14.86
C VAL A 23 -4.13 6.29 16.15
N THR A 24 -5.23 6.64 16.83
CA THR A 24 -5.67 5.92 18.04
C THR A 24 -6.61 4.79 17.66
N VAL A 25 -6.22 3.55 17.94
CA VAL A 25 -7.03 2.35 17.71
C VAL A 25 -7.22 1.65 19.05
N ASN A 26 -8.46 1.44 19.47
CA ASN A 26 -8.81 0.81 20.76
C ASN A 26 -8.06 1.43 21.96
N GLY A 27 -7.85 2.75 21.95
CA GLY A 27 -7.16 3.47 23.02
C GLY A 27 -5.63 3.42 22.97
N ALA A 28 -5.02 2.78 21.96
CA ALA A 28 -3.57 2.76 21.75
C ALA A 28 -3.16 3.57 20.52
N ALA A 29 -2.05 4.30 20.61
CA ALA A 29 -1.46 5.00 19.48
C ALA A 29 -0.67 4.04 18.59
N VAL A 30 -0.98 4.04 17.28
CA VAL A 30 -0.35 3.18 16.28
C VAL A 30 0.13 4.04 15.10
N PRO A 31 1.33 3.79 14.52
CA PRO A 31 1.75 4.41 13.28
C PRO A 31 0.70 4.24 12.18
N TYR A 32 0.33 5.33 11.52
CA TYR A 32 -0.81 5.37 10.60
C TYR A 32 -0.62 4.42 9.42
N GLU A 33 0.55 4.42 8.78
CA GLU A 33 0.83 3.47 7.70
C GLU A 33 0.78 2.01 8.14
N LEU A 34 1.21 1.67 9.37
CA LEU A 34 1.09 0.30 9.88
C LEU A 34 -0.38 -0.09 10.08
N TYR A 35 -1.19 0.82 10.63
CA TYR A 35 -2.63 0.63 10.75
C TYR A 35 -3.27 0.41 9.37
N TYR A 36 -2.95 1.24 8.39
CA TYR A 36 -3.44 1.13 7.02
C TYR A 36 -3.01 -0.20 6.37
N ALA A 37 -1.76 -0.60 6.48
CA ALA A 37 -1.25 -1.87 5.96
C ALA A 37 -1.96 -3.09 6.59
N ASN A 38 -2.33 -3.01 7.88
CA ASN A 38 -3.15 -4.04 8.52
C ASN A 38 -4.58 -4.10 7.97
N LYS A 39 -5.22 -2.95 7.73
CA LYS A 39 -6.52 -2.89 7.06
C LYS A 39 -6.46 -3.50 5.66
N MET A 40 -5.43 -3.17 4.88
CA MET A 40 -5.18 -3.78 3.56
C MET A 40 -5.15 -5.31 3.64
N THR A 41 -4.38 -5.88 4.59
CA THR A 41 -4.35 -7.35 4.80
C THR A 41 -5.73 -7.91 5.16
N GLN A 42 -6.46 -7.29 6.09
CA GLN A 42 -7.78 -7.77 6.51
C GLN A 42 -8.80 -7.76 5.37
N HIS A 43 -8.78 -6.75 4.51
CA HIS A 43 -9.67 -6.67 3.35
C HIS A 43 -9.27 -7.69 2.27
N LEU A 44 -7.97 -7.93 2.05
CA LEU A 44 -7.53 -9.01 1.16
C LEU A 44 -7.99 -10.37 1.66
N GLU A 45 -7.84 -10.68 2.95
CA GLU A 45 -8.27 -11.95 3.53
C GLU A 45 -9.78 -12.20 3.37
N LYS A 46 -10.60 -11.14 3.48
CA LYS A 46 -12.05 -11.24 3.21
C LYS A 46 -12.37 -11.47 1.73
N ARG A 47 -11.60 -10.84 0.83
CA ARG A 47 -11.83 -10.90 -0.62
C ARG A 47 -11.32 -12.21 -1.24
N ASP A 48 -10.12 -12.62 -0.87
CA ASP A 48 -9.43 -13.79 -1.40
C ASP A 48 -8.53 -14.41 -0.31
N PRO A 49 -9.08 -15.32 0.51
CA PRO A 49 -8.32 -16.05 1.54
C PRO A 49 -7.18 -16.90 0.97
N SER A 50 -7.25 -17.23 -0.32
CA SER A 50 -6.26 -18.03 -1.06
C SER A 50 -5.25 -17.18 -1.83
N ALA A 51 -5.27 -15.85 -1.66
CA ALA A 51 -4.36 -14.92 -2.33
C ALA A 51 -2.91 -15.40 -2.23
N SER A 52 -2.17 -15.27 -3.31
CA SER A 52 -0.77 -15.70 -3.36
C SER A 52 0.07 -14.96 -2.33
N GLU A 53 1.18 -15.58 -1.93
CA GLU A 53 2.18 -14.97 -1.07
C GLU A 53 2.69 -13.62 -1.63
N ILE A 54 2.85 -13.56 -2.95
CA ILE A 54 3.31 -12.38 -3.67
C ILE A 54 2.29 -11.24 -3.60
N LEU A 55 1.01 -11.53 -3.81
CA LEU A 55 -0.07 -10.55 -3.66
C LEU A 55 -0.18 -10.07 -2.21
N ARG A 56 -0.06 -10.97 -1.23
CA ARG A 56 -0.09 -10.60 0.20
C ARG A 56 1.03 -9.62 0.55
N LEU A 57 2.25 -9.86 0.07
CA LEU A 57 3.38 -8.93 0.27
C LEU A 57 3.16 -7.59 -0.43
N ALA A 58 2.66 -7.59 -1.67
CA ALA A 58 2.38 -6.35 -2.40
C ALA A 58 1.27 -5.52 -1.74
N VAL A 59 0.20 -6.16 -1.28
CA VAL A 59 -0.89 -5.54 -0.52
C VAL A 59 -0.37 -4.99 0.81
N ARG A 60 0.48 -5.74 1.51
CA ARG A 60 1.11 -5.25 2.75
C ARG A 60 1.97 -4.02 2.50
N ALA A 61 2.71 -3.97 1.39
CA ALA A 61 3.56 -2.86 0.99
C ALA A 61 2.81 -1.66 0.38
N GLN A 62 1.47 -1.67 0.36
CA GLN A 62 0.70 -0.53 -0.13
C GLN A 62 1.02 0.72 0.69
N HIS A 63 1.34 1.81 0.00
CA HIS A 63 1.77 3.08 0.62
C HIS A 63 3.08 3.03 1.43
N LEU A 64 3.93 2.01 1.27
CA LEU A 64 5.17 1.87 2.02
C LEU A 64 6.05 3.13 2.04
N ARG A 65 6.26 3.71 3.24
CA ARG A 65 7.04 4.93 3.48
C ARG A 65 6.58 6.11 2.62
N ARG A 66 5.28 6.24 2.38
CA ARG A 66 4.67 7.36 1.66
C ARG A 66 4.82 8.66 2.44
N TRP A 67 4.76 8.63 3.77
CA TRP A 67 4.91 9.80 4.65
C TRP A 67 6.21 10.59 4.40
N GLU A 68 7.24 9.95 3.87
CA GLU A 68 8.54 10.57 3.56
C GLU A 68 8.53 11.44 2.32
N VAL A 69 7.50 11.34 1.48
CA VAL A 69 7.33 12.17 0.29
C VAL A 69 5.96 12.86 0.36
N PRO A 70 5.82 13.92 1.18
CA PRO A 70 4.56 14.64 1.31
C PRO A 70 4.07 15.20 -0.03
N ARG A 71 2.75 15.25 -0.24
CA ARG A 71 2.15 15.80 -1.47
C ARG A 71 2.61 17.23 -1.78
N SER A 72 2.88 18.03 -0.75
CA SER A 72 3.36 19.42 -0.86
C SER A 72 4.76 19.55 -1.48
N THR A 73 5.52 18.45 -1.62
CA THR A 73 6.83 18.44 -2.30
C THR A 73 6.73 18.52 -3.83
N TYR A 74 5.51 18.43 -4.39
CA TYR A 74 5.22 18.58 -5.81
C TYR A 74 4.22 19.73 -6.06
N PRO A 75 4.20 20.36 -7.24
CA PRO A 75 3.24 21.42 -7.56
C PRO A 75 1.79 21.00 -7.30
N MET A 76 0.97 21.86 -6.67
CA MET A 76 -0.45 21.59 -6.35
C MET A 76 -1.37 21.69 -7.58
N THR A 77 -0.98 21.02 -8.66
CA THR A 77 -1.71 20.93 -9.92
C THR A 77 -2.00 19.46 -10.23
N ARG A 78 -2.93 19.20 -11.17
CA ARG A 78 -3.23 17.86 -11.64
C ARG A 78 -1.99 17.12 -12.21
N PRO A 79 -1.16 17.74 -13.08
CA PRO A 79 0.11 17.13 -13.51
C PRO A 79 1.06 16.84 -12.34
N GLY A 80 1.19 17.76 -11.38
CA GLY A 80 2.04 17.57 -10.21
C GLY A 80 1.58 16.40 -9.33
N TYR A 81 0.26 16.20 -9.20
CA TYR A 81 -0.30 15.03 -8.51
C TYR A 81 0.07 13.71 -9.20
N PHE A 82 -0.05 13.64 -10.53
CA PHE A 82 0.32 12.43 -11.27
C PHE A 82 1.82 12.13 -11.21
N ALA A 83 2.67 13.16 -11.25
CA ALA A 83 4.12 13.02 -11.08
C ALA A 83 4.45 12.46 -9.67
N TRP A 84 3.84 13.03 -8.63
CA TRP A 84 3.99 12.56 -7.25
C TRP A 84 3.54 11.10 -7.08
N ARG A 85 2.34 10.76 -7.56
CA ARG A 85 1.81 9.39 -7.48
C ARG A 85 2.70 8.39 -8.22
N THR A 86 3.25 8.77 -9.37
CA THR A 86 4.17 7.92 -10.15
C THR A 86 5.50 7.71 -9.44
N ALA A 87 6.08 8.77 -8.87
CA ALA A 87 7.31 8.66 -8.09
C ALA A 87 7.11 7.78 -6.85
N LEU A 88 6.00 7.94 -6.13
CA LEU A 88 5.66 7.14 -4.95
C LEU A 88 5.59 5.65 -5.26
N LYS A 89 4.79 5.24 -6.26
CA LYS A 89 4.59 3.81 -6.56
C LYS A 89 5.88 3.14 -7.02
N ASN A 90 6.74 3.85 -7.76
CA ASN A 90 8.06 3.33 -8.16
C ASN A 90 8.97 3.14 -6.96
N ARG A 91 9.08 4.15 -6.10
CA ARG A 91 9.88 4.07 -4.87
C ARG A 91 9.41 2.97 -3.94
N GLN A 92 8.10 2.85 -3.74
CA GLN A 92 7.49 1.81 -2.90
C GLN A 92 7.81 0.41 -3.42
N ALA A 93 7.68 0.21 -4.73
CA ALA A 93 8.00 -1.05 -5.38
C ALA A 93 9.48 -1.42 -5.27
N ASP A 94 10.39 -0.45 -5.41
CA ASP A 94 11.83 -0.68 -5.26
C ASP A 94 12.20 -1.10 -3.83
N ILE A 95 11.58 -0.46 -2.82
CA ILE A 95 11.77 -0.83 -1.41
C ILE A 95 11.21 -2.24 -1.15
N ALA A 96 9.99 -2.52 -1.60
CA ALA A 96 9.35 -3.82 -1.41
C ALA A 96 10.15 -4.95 -2.08
N LYS A 97 10.62 -4.71 -3.32
CA LYS A 97 11.50 -5.63 -4.05
C LYS A 97 12.77 -5.93 -3.26
N LYS A 98 13.43 -4.88 -2.76
CA LYS A 98 14.66 -5.02 -1.98
C LYS A 98 14.42 -5.84 -0.71
N ILE A 99 13.34 -5.57 0.02
CA ILE A 99 12.97 -6.36 1.21
C ILE A 99 12.80 -7.84 0.86
N CYS A 100 12.09 -8.16 -0.23
CA CYS A 100 11.88 -9.53 -0.66
C CYS A 100 13.21 -10.24 -1.00
N LEU A 101 14.07 -9.59 -1.79
CA LEU A 101 15.40 -10.12 -2.13
C LEU A 101 16.23 -10.39 -0.87
N ASP A 102 16.26 -9.43 0.06
CA ASP A 102 17.02 -9.54 1.31
C ASP A 102 16.44 -10.62 2.27
N CYS A 103 15.23 -11.13 2.00
CA CYS A 103 14.57 -12.23 2.71
C CYS A 103 14.65 -13.58 1.98
N GLY A 104 15.28 -13.63 0.79
CA GLY A 104 15.53 -14.87 0.06
C GLY A 104 14.49 -15.21 -1.01
N TYR A 105 13.66 -14.26 -1.44
CA TYR A 105 12.93 -14.40 -2.71
C TYR A 105 13.89 -14.25 -3.90
N ASP A 106 13.59 -14.94 -4.98
CA ASP A 106 14.35 -14.75 -6.22
C ASP A 106 13.99 -13.43 -6.93
N ALA A 107 14.69 -13.15 -8.03
CA ALA A 107 14.52 -11.91 -8.78
C ALA A 107 13.16 -11.79 -9.45
N ASP A 108 12.55 -12.90 -9.84
CA ASP A 108 11.26 -12.94 -10.54
C ASP A 108 10.12 -12.76 -9.53
N GLU A 109 10.17 -13.45 -8.38
CA GLU A 109 9.24 -13.29 -7.27
C GLU A 109 9.27 -11.85 -6.72
N ALA A 110 10.45 -11.33 -6.40
CA ALA A 110 10.60 -9.96 -5.90
C ALA A 110 10.23 -8.92 -6.97
N GLY A 111 10.52 -9.21 -8.24
CA GLY A 111 10.10 -8.41 -9.39
C GLY A 111 8.58 -8.34 -9.51
N ARG A 112 7.90 -9.47 -9.28
CA ARG A 112 6.43 -9.57 -9.31
C ARG A 112 5.77 -8.76 -8.19
N VAL A 113 6.30 -8.81 -6.96
CA VAL A 113 5.84 -7.92 -5.87
C VAL A 113 5.93 -6.45 -6.29
N ALA A 114 7.08 -6.05 -6.85
CA ALA A 114 7.32 -4.69 -7.30
C ALA A 114 6.33 -4.26 -8.39
N SER A 115 6.04 -5.16 -9.34
CA SER A 115 5.11 -4.93 -10.45
C SER A 115 3.68 -4.65 -9.95
N LEU A 116 3.21 -5.46 -9.00
CA LEU A 116 1.93 -5.25 -8.34
C LEU A 116 1.85 -3.90 -7.62
N VAL A 117 2.90 -3.53 -6.87
CA VAL A 117 2.96 -2.23 -6.16
C VAL A 117 2.96 -1.05 -7.16
N ARG A 118 3.59 -1.19 -8.33
CA ARG A 118 3.52 -0.19 -9.41
C ARG A 118 2.18 -0.16 -10.14
N LYS A 119 1.32 -1.15 -9.89
CA LYS A 119 0.03 -1.36 -10.55
C LYS A 119 0.19 -1.53 -12.06
N GLU A 120 1.17 -2.33 -12.46
CA GLU A 120 1.43 -2.67 -13.85
C GLU A 120 0.35 -3.64 -14.37
N ASP A 121 0.02 -3.53 -15.65
CA ASP A 121 -0.92 -4.42 -16.35
C ASP A 121 -2.31 -4.62 -15.70
N MET A 122 -2.79 -3.63 -14.94
CA MET A 122 -4.06 -3.65 -14.20
C MET A 122 -5.30 -4.06 -15.04
N LYS A 123 -5.27 -3.91 -16.37
CA LYS A 123 -6.38 -4.33 -17.24
C LYS A 123 -6.46 -5.85 -17.44
N GLN A 124 -5.37 -6.59 -17.22
CA GLN A 124 -5.24 -8.01 -17.54
C GLN A 124 -4.78 -8.85 -16.34
N ASP A 125 -4.12 -8.22 -15.38
CA ASP A 125 -3.59 -8.89 -14.20
C ASP A 125 -4.59 -8.90 -13.05
N VAL A 126 -5.13 -10.09 -12.76
CA VAL A 126 -6.14 -10.32 -11.72
C VAL A 126 -5.64 -10.01 -10.31
N GLU A 127 -4.34 -10.17 -10.04
CA GLU A 127 -3.77 -9.84 -8.73
C GLU A 127 -3.56 -8.34 -8.59
N CYS A 128 -3.17 -7.66 -9.68
CA CYS A 128 -3.12 -6.20 -9.69
C CYS A 128 -4.52 -5.60 -9.48
N GLN A 129 -5.55 -6.18 -10.09
CA GLN A 129 -6.95 -5.78 -9.86
C GLN A 129 -7.37 -6.03 -8.41
N ALA A 130 -7.02 -7.20 -7.85
CA ALA A 130 -7.31 -7.51 -6.46
C ALA A 130 -6.65 -6.51 -5.49
N LEU A 131 -5.41 -6.11 -5.74
CA LEU A 131 -4.72 -5.08 -4.96
C LEU A 131 -5.46 -3.74 -5.05
N GLU A 132 -5.88 -3.32 -6.26
CA GLU A 132 -6.62 -2.07 -6.44
C GLU A 132 -8.00 -2.11 -5.74
N ASP A 133 -8.74 -3.21 -5.87
CA ASP A 133 -10.02 -3.41 -5.19
C ASP A 133 -9.85 -3.27 -3.68
N VAL A 134 -8.85 -3.92 -3.10
CA VAL A 134 -8.55 -3.83 -1.66
C VAL A 134 -8.20 -2.39 -1.28
N ALA A 135 -7.38 -1.69 -2.07
CA ALA A 135 -7.05 -0.29 -1.81
C ALA A 135 -8.29 0.62 -1.84
N CYS A 136 -9.21 0.40 -2.78
CA CYS A 136 -10.49 1.11 -2.86
C CYS A 136 -11.38 0.81 -1.67
N LEU A 137 -11.53 -0.46 -1.27
CA LEU A 137 -12.34 -0.86 -0.12
C LEU A 137 -11.81 -0.26 1.19
N VAL A 138 -10.48 -0.26 1.38
CA VAL A 138 -9.87 0.39 2.56
C VAL A 138 -10.05 1.90 2.52
N PHE A 139 -9.95 2.54 1.36
CA PHE A 139 -10.25 3.98 1.24
C PHE A 139 -11.69 4.29 1.65
N LEU A 140 -12.66 3.48 1.21
CA LEU A 140 -14.07 3.63 1.57
C LEU A 140 -14.31 3.43 3.07
N ASP A 141 -13.67 2.42 3.67
CA ASP A 141 -13.83 2.09 5.09
C ASP A 141 -13.15 3.10 6.04
N ASP A 142 -12.01 3.67 5.64
CA ASP A 142 -11.13 4.39 6.56
C ASP A 142 -11.03 5.90 6.31
N GLN A 143 -11.16 6.33 5.06
CA GLN A 143 -10.85 7.71 4.67
C GLN A 143 -12.06 8.46 4.10
N PHE A 144 -13.13 7.75 3.71
CA PHE A 144 -14.26 8.34 3.00
C PHE A 144 -15.04 9.38 3.81
N GLU A 145 -15.37 9.11 5.08
CA GLU A 145 -16.08 10.08 5.93
C GLU A 145 -15.30 11.38 6.14
N LYS A 146 -13.96 11.31 6.13
CA LYS A 146 -13.11 12.50 6.19
C LYS A 146 -13.07 13.20 4.84
N PHE A 147 -12.94 12.43 3.76
CA PHE A 147 -12.94 12.93 2.39
C PHE A 147 -14.24 13.68 2.04
N GLU A 148 -15.40 13.11 2.39
CA GLU A 148 -16.72 13.73 2.19
C GLU A 148 -16.85 15.09 2.88
N ARG A 149 -16.31 15.23 4.10
CA ARG A 149 -16.33 16.51 4.83
C ARG A 149 -15.40 17.58 4.24
N GLU A 150 -14.40 17.17 3.47
CA GLU A 150 -13.40 18.06 2.87
C GLU A 150 -13.73 18.46 1.41
N HIS A 151 -14.75 17.85 0.80
CA HIS A 151 -15.09 18.05 -0.62
C HIS A 151 -16.61 18.22 -0.83
N ASP A 152 -17.02 19.22 -1.64
CA ASP A 152 -18.43 19.41 -2.04
C ASP A 152 -18.98 18.16 -2.77
N GLU A 153 -20.20 17.73 -2.45
CA GLU A 153 -20.86 16.54 -3.02
C GLU A 153 -20.78 16.47 -4.57
N GLU A 154 -20.94 17.61 -5.26
CA GLU A 154 -20.88 17.67 -6.73
C GLU A 154 -19.52 17.23 -7.32
N LYS A 155 -18.43 17.29 -6.55
CA LYS A 155 -17.08 16.85 -6.99
C LYS A 155 -16.76 15.40 -6.63
N ILE A 156 -17.62 14.73 -5.87
CA ILE A 156 -17.41 13.35 -5.39
C ILE A 156 -17.97 12.32 -6.38
N VAL A 157 -18.97 12.70 -7.19
CA VAL A 157 -19.72 11.78 -8.07
C VAL A 157 -19.24 11.80 -9.54
N ASP A 158 -18.37 12.75 -9.92
CA ASP A 158 -17.87 12.97 -11.29
C ASP A 158 -16.49 12.33 -11.55
#